data_AF-A0AAW6AZY9-F1
#
_entry.id   AF-A0AAW6AZY9-F1
#
_cell.length_a   1.000
_cell.length_b   1.000
_cell.length_c   1.000
_cell.angle_alpha   90.00
_cell.angle_beta   90.00
_cell.angle_gamma   90.00
#
_symmetry.space_group_name_H-M   'P 1'
#
loop_
_entity.id
_entity.type
_entity.pdbx_description
1 polymer ?
#
loop_
_entity_poly.entity_id
_entity_poly.type
_entity_poly.pdbx_seq_one_letter_code
_entity_poly.pdbx_strand_id
1 'polypeptide(L)' 'EDVPVGCKIYHDLGVQYGVPTPVIDSMIVLAGSMHKKSFFETSKYNLAYLGIDNMPKEELLAYLNEGIYNR' A
#
# COMPACT_ATOMS: atom_id res chain seq x y z
N GLU A 1 -7.60 11.18 -4.28
CA GLU A 1 -6.56 10.44 -5.02
C GLU A 1 -5.48 9.98 -4.02
N ASP A 2 -5.10 10.86 -3.09
CA ASP A 2 -4.21 10.59 -1.94
C ASP A 2 -4.57 9.36 -1.08
N VAL A 3 -5.84 9.14 -0.75
CA VAL A 3 -6.24 7.99 0.09
C VAL A 3 -6.09 6.66 -0.66
N PRO A 4 -6.71 6.46 -1.84
CA PRO A 4 -6.59 5.19 -2.57
C PRO A 4 -5.21 4.92 -3.18
N VAL A 5 -4.40 5.95 -3.47
CA VAL A 5 -3.06 5.82 -4.07
C VAL A 5 -1.93 5.91 -3.03
N GLY A 6 -2.03 6.82 -2.06
CA GLY A 6 -1.01 7.04 -1.03
C GLY A 6 -1.28 6.19 0.22
N CYS A 7 -2.27 6.60 1.03
CA CYS A 7 -2.55 5.96 2.32
C CYS A 7 -2.73 4.45 2.20
N LYS A 8 -3.49 4.01 1.20
CA LYS A 8 -3.75 2.60 0.96
C LYS A 8 -2.48 1.82 0.61
N ILE A 9 -1.59 2.36 -0.22
CA ILE A 9 -0.34 1.67 -0.57
C ILE A 9 0.60 1.58 0.64
N TYR A 10 0.69 2.63 1.46
CA TYR A 10 1.45 2.57 2.71
C TYR A 10 0.88 1.56 3.70
N HIS A 11 -0.44 1.46 3.80
CA HIS A 11 -1.10 0.41 4.57
C HIS A 11 -0.74 -0.99 4.05
N ASP A 12 -0.86 -1.24 2.73
CA ASP A 12 -0.54 -2.54 2.13
C ASP A 12 0.94 -2.94 2.37
N LEU A 13 1.88 -1.99 2.26
CA LEU A 13 3.29 -2.21 2.59
C LEU A 13 3.48 -2.54 4.07
N GLY A 14 2.76 -1.85 4.95
CA GLY A 14 2.74 -2.14 6.38
C GLY A 14 2.28 -3.57 6.68
N VAL A 15 1.19 -4.01 6.05
CA VAL A 15 0.68 -5.39 6.16
C VAL A 15 1.71 -6.40 5.67
N GLN A 16 2.31 -6.19 4.48
CA GLN A 16 3.29 -7.11 3.90
C GLN A 16 4.54 -7.28 4.78
N TYR A 17 5.00 -6.19 5.41
CA TYR A 17 6.24 -6.20 6.21
C TYR A 17 6.01 -6.23 7.72
N GLY A 18 4.78 -6.46 8.17
CA GLY A 18 4.44 -6.59 9.59
C GLY A 18 4.62 -5.28 10.39
N VAL A 19 4.49 -4.13 9.73
CA VAL A 19 4.57 -2.80 10.36
C VAL A 19 3.15 -2.23 10.53
N PRO A 20 2.68 -2.01 11.77
CA PRO A 20 1.35 -1.46 11.99
C PRO A 20 1.26 0.02 11.59
N THR A 21 0.17 0.39 10.90
CA THR A 21 -0.07 1.75 10.37
C THR A 21 -1.34 2.42 10.91
N PRO A 22 -1.57 2.47 12.24
CA PRO A 22 -2.89 2.78 12.82
C PRO A 22 -3.42 4.18 12.46
N VAL A 23 -2.53 5.16 12.30
CA VAL A 23 -2.92 6.53 11.89
C VAL A 23 -3.38 6.55 10.44
N ILE A 24 -2.67 5.85 9.56
CA ILE A 24 -3.02 5.74 8.14
C ILE A 24 -4.35 5.00 7.98
N ASP A 25 -4.55 3.92 8.73
CA ASP A 25 -5.78 3.14 8.71
C ASP A 25 -6.98 4.01 9.11
N SER A 26 -6.80 4.85 10.14
CA SER A 26 -7.82 5.81 10.58
C SER A 26 -8.16 6.83 9.48
N MET A 27 -7.17 7.32 8.73
CA MET A 27 -7.40 8.22 7.59
C MET A 27 -8.20 7.54 6.48
N ILE A 28 -7.91 6.26 6.18
CA ILE A 28 -8.63 5.47 5.18
C ILE A 28 -10.10 5.28 5.60
N VAL A 29 -10.36 4.97 6.88
CA VAL A 29 -11.72 4.83 7.41
C VAL A 29 -12.50 6.15 7.30
N LEU A 30 -11.91 7.27 7.72
CA LEU A 30 -12.56 8.59 7.66
C LEU A 30 -12.92 8.97 6.22
N ALA A 31 -11.96 8.84 5.31
CA ALA A 31 -12.20 9.10 3.89
C ALA A 31 -13.25 8.16 3.31
N GLY A 32 -13.20 6.87 3.65
CA GLY A 32 -14.18 5.89 3.19
C GLY A 32 -15.59 6.21 3.66
N SER A 33 -15.72 6.74 4.88
CA SER A 33 -16.99 7.19 5.44
C SER A 33 -17.57 8.38 4.68
N MET A 34 -16.73 9.37 4.33
CA MET A 34 -17.14 10.54 3.53
C MET A 34 -17.57 10.15 2.11
N HIS A 35 -16.89 9.17 1.51
CA HIS A 35 -17.17 8.70 0.16
C HIS A 35 -18.16 7.54 0.09
N LYS A 36 -18.67 7.07 1.24
CA LYS A 36 -19.55 5.89 1.37
C LYS A 36 -19.00 4.65 0.65
N LYS A 37 -17.68 4.43 0.74
CA LYS A 37 -16.95 3.38 0.04
C LYS A 37 -15.76 2.90 0.87
N SER A 38 -15.55 1.59 0.99
CA SER A 38 -14.38 1.04 1.70
C SER A 38 -13.14 1.03 0.80
N PHE A 39 -12.18 1.93 1.03
CA PHE A 39 -10.95 1.99 0.23
C PHE A 39 -9.99 0.83 0.48
N PHE A 40 -10.13 0.09 1.59
CA PHE A 40 -9.38 -1.14 1.83
C PHE A 40 -9.68 -2.21 0.78
N GLU A 41 -10.96 -2.38 0.44
CA GLU A 41 -11.43 -3.45 -0.44
C GLU A 41 -11.53 -3.01 -1.91
N THR A 42 -11.94 -1.78 -2.13
CA THR A 42 -12.40 -1.31 -3.45
C THR A 42 -11.40 -0.43 -4.18
N SER A 43 -10.19 -0.24 -3.63
CA SER A 43 -9.11 0.45 -4.34
C SER A 43 -8.54 -0.46 -5.43
N LYS A 44 -8.52 0.05 -6.66
CA LYS A 44 -7.83 -0.60 -7.80
C LYS A 44 -6.31 -0.64 -7.58
N TYR A 45 -5.78 0.34 -6.86
CA TYR A 45 -4.35 0.47 -6.60
C TYR A 45 -3.98 -0.44 -5.43
N ASN A 46 -3.08 -1.38 -5.65
CA ASN A 46 -2.55 -2.32 -4.66
C ASN A 46 -1.11 -2.70 -5.04
N LEU A 47 -0.41 -3.46 -4.19
CA LEU A 47 0.98 -3.86 -4.49
C LEU A 47 1.11 -4.66 -5.78
N ALA A 48 0.09 -5.47 -6.13
CA ALA A 48 0.08 -6.26 -7.36
C ALA A 48 -0.07 -5.37 -8.61
N TYR A 49 -0.89 -4.32 -8.53
CA TYR A 49 -1.04 -3.31 -9.57
C TYR A 49 0.28 -2.57 -9.82
N LEU A 50 1.08 -2.36 -8.78
CA LEU A 50 2.42 -1.77 -8.86
C LEU A 50 3.52 -2.78 -9.25
N GLY A 51 3.22 -4.08 -9.29
CA GLY A 51 4.18 -5.14 -9.62
C GLY A 51 5.24 -5.40 -8.55
N ILE A 52 4.96 -5.03 -7.28
CA ILE A 52 5.85 -5.18 -6.11
C ILE A 52 5.25 -6.04 -4.99
N ASP A 53 4.11 -6.70 -5.27
CA ASP A 53 3.53 -7.65 -4.35
C ASP A 53 4.46 -8.84 -4.09
N ASN A 54 4.44 -9.37 -2.88
CA ASN A 54 5.23 -10.53 -2.48
C ASN A 54 6.76 -10.35 -2.58
N MET A 55 7.24 -9.13 -2.82
CA MET A 55 8.67 -8.85 -2.73
C MET A 55 9.12 -8.85 -1.26
N PRO A 56 10.15 -9.64 -0.89
CA PRO A 56 10.79 -9.47 0.40
C PRO A 56 11.37 -8.05 0.51
N LYS A 57 11.56 -7.59 1.75
CA LYS A 57 11.99 -6.22 2.03
C LYS A 57 13.29 -5.87 1.30
N GLU A 58 14.24 -6.81 1.29
CA GLU A 58 15.55 -6.66 0.68
C GLU A 58 15.44 -6.49 -0.85
N GLU A 59 14.55 -7.25 -1.50
CA GLU A 59 14.31 -7.14 -2.94
C GLU A 59 13.65 -5.81 -3.30
N LEU A 60 12.64 -5.38 -2.53
CA LEU A 60 12.02 -4.07 -2.74
C LEU A 60 13.04 -2.93 -2.57
N LEU A 61 13.91 -3.02 -1.57
CA LEU A 61 14.96 -2.02 -1.36
C LEU A 61 16.00 -2.01 -2.49
N ALA A 62 16.42 -3.17 -2.99
CA ALA A 62 17.32 -3.26 -4.13
C ALA A 62 16.67 -2.67 -5.40
N TYR A 63 15.40 -2.97 -5.64
CA TYR A 63 14.64 -2.40 -6.73
C TYR A 63 14.55 -0.87 -6.64
N LEU A 64 14.18 -0.33 -5.48
CA LEU A 64 13.97 1.11 -5.31
C LEU A 64 15.26 1.93 -5.31
N ASN A 65 16.36 1.40 -4.74
CA ASN A 65 17.61 2.14 -4.60
C ASN A 65 18.60 1.89 -5.73
N GLU A 66 18.58 0.70 -6.33
CA GLU A 66 19.58 0.24 -7.31
C GLU A 66 18.95 -0.08 -8.68
N GLY A 67 17.63 -0.12 -8.79
CA GLY A 67 16.93 -0.45 -10.04
C GLY A 67 16.96 -1.94 -10.40
N ILE A 68 17.35 -2.82 -9.47
CA ILE A 68 17.48 -4.27 -9.71
C ILE A 68 16.13 -4.94 -9.51
N TYR A 69 15.58 -5.53 -10.57
CA TYR A 69 14.30 -6.25 -10.56
C TYR A 69 14.53 -7.74 -10.85
N ASN A 70 14.29 -8.61 -9.87
CA ASN A 70 14.64 -10.04 -9.92
C ASN A 70 13.45 -10.97 -10.22
N ARG A 71 12.53 -10.52 -11.09
CA ARG A 71 11.29 -11.22 -11.42
C ARG A 71 11.31 -11.86 -12.81
#